data_AF-A0A971CJ78-F1
#
_entry.id   AF-A0A971CJ78-F1
#
_cell.length_a   1.000
_cell.length_b   1.000
_cell.length_c   1.000
_cell.angle_alpha   90.00
_cell.angle_beta   90.00
_cell.angle_gamma   90.00
#
_symmetry.space_group_name_H-M   'P 1'
#
loop_
_entity.id
_entity.type
_entity.pdbx_description
1 polymer ?
#
loop_
_entity_poly.entity_id
_entity_poly.type
_entity_poly.pdbx_seq_one_letter_code
_entity_poly.pdbx_strand_id
1 'polypeptide(L)'
;MRCDEVQEHIVGLLYNEGSVPPEAVEHIHACPDCRGELENLRQTRNHLQLWKEEQPGARVLIFNRERSRGSSGLRKHLRYAAVAAMALICLLAFANTRITWNKDGFSFSTHLFSRPAETERNYYTKAELRDIMKRALDDTEFRINETNYLMIQRMIETVEQDRWADLNFVRSSAVRNQNVN
;
A
#
# COMPACT_ATOMS: atom_id res chain seq x y z
N MET A 1 0.72 36.69 -33.41
CA MET A 1 0.13 35.54 -32.68
C MET A 1 -0.52 36.02 -31.39
N ARG A 2 -1.57 35.32 -30.96
CA ARG A 2 -2.18 35.51 -29.63
C ARG A 2 -1.40 34.70 -28.58
N CYS A 3 -1.49 35.09 -27.31
CA CYS A 3 -0.79 34.39 -26.22
C CYS A 3 -1.21 32.90 -26.15
N ASP A 4 -2.50 32.61 -26.38
CA ASP A 4 -3.05 31.24 -26.33
C ASP A 4 -2.39 30.30 -27.36
N GLU A 5 -2.12 30.80 -28.57
CA GLU A 5 -1.48 30.03 -29.65
C GLU A 5 0.01 29.80 -29.37
N VAL A 6 0.66 30.76 -28.71
CA VAL A 6 2.08 30.65 -28.34
C VAL A 6 2.27 29.64 -27.22
N GLN A 7 1.31 29.50 -26.32
CA GLN A 7 1.37 28.58 -25.18
C GLN A 7 1.55 27.12 -25.62
N GLU A 8 0.91 26.71 -26.72
CA GLU A 8 1.06 25.38 -27.32
C GLU A 8 2.49 25.11 -27.81
N HIS A 9 3.21 26.17 -28.19
CA HIS A 9 4.57 26.09 -28.71
C HIS A 9 5.66 26.25 -27.64
N ILE A 10 5.33 26.71 -26.42
CA ILE A 10 6.30 26.90 -25.32
C ILE A 10 6.95 25.57 -24.91
N VAL A 11 6.17 24.49 -24.82
CA VAL A 11 6.70 23.15 -24.44
C VAL A 11 7.61 22.59 -25.52
N GLY A 12 7.21 22.73 -26.80
CA GLY A 12 8.05 22.33 -27.94
C GLY A 12 9.38 23.09 -27.97
N LEU A 13 9.35 24.39 -27.64
CA LEU A 13 10.56 25.20 -27.50
C LEU A 13 11.44 24.79 -26.29
N LEU A 14 10.84 24.32 -25.20
CA LEU A 14 11.56 23.90 -23.99
C LEU A 14 12.34 22.59 -24.17
N TYR A 15 11.76 21.65 -24.92
CA TYR A 15 12.34 20.32 -25.16
C TYR A 15 12.99 20.18 -26.55
N ASN A 16 12.99 21.24 -27.36
CA ASN A 16 13.39 21.22 -28.77
C ASN A 16 12.60 20.15 -29.57
N GLU A 17 11.32 19.98 -29.23
CA GLU A 17 10.41 19.05 -29.86
C GLU A 17 9.53 19.79 -30.87
N GLY A 18 9.66 19.44 -32.15
CA GLY A 18 8.87 20.02 -33.25
C GLY A 18 9.46 21.30 -33.86
N SER A 19 8.88 21.72 -34.98
CA SER A 19 9.24 22.99 -35.64
C SER A 19 8.47 24.13 -34.99
N VAL A 20 9.12 24.91 -34.12
CA VAL A 20 8.54 26.12 -33.54
C VAL A 20 8.57 27.24 -34.60
N PRO A 21 7.44 27.88 -34.92
CA PRO A 21 7.42 28.97 -35.88
C PRO A 21 8.21 30.18 -35.34
N PRO A 22 8.96 30.91 -36.21
CA PRO A 22 9.78 32.04 -35.78
C PRO A 22 8.96 33.17 -35.15
N GLU A 23 7.70 33.33 -35.57
CA GLU A 23 6.75 34.30 -35.01
C GLU A 23 6.43 34.05 -33.54
N ALA A 24 6.43 32.78 -33.09
CA ALA A 24 6.22 32.44 -31.70
C ALA A 24 7.43 32.80 -30.83
N VAL A 25 8.65 32.63 -31.37
CA VAL A 25 9.89 33.02 -30.69
C VAL A 25 9.95 34.53 -30.51
N GLU A 26 9.64 35.30 -31.56
CA GLU A 26 9.56 36.76 -31.49
C GLU A 26 8.51 37.22 -30.48
N HIS A 27 7.35 36.56 -30.42
CA HIS A 27 6.31 36.88 -29.44
C HIS A 27 6.75 36.62 -28.00
N ILE A 28 7.44 35.51 -27.72
CA ILE A 28 7.98 35.22 -26.38
C ILE A 28 9.03 36.25 -25.97
N HIS A 29 9.80 36.76 -26.93
CA HIS A 29 10.73 37.86 -26.67
C HIS A 29 10.03 39.20 -26.48
N ALA A 30 8.86 39.44 -27.06
CA ALA A 30 8.11 40.69 -26.91
C ALA A 30 7.18 40.71 -25.67
N CYS A 31 6.58 39.57 -25.32
CA CYS A 31 5.57 39.45 -24.27
C CYS A 31 6.19 39.05 -22.92
N PRO A 32 6.01 39.85 -21.85
CA PRO A 32 6.56 39.53 -20.53
C PRO A 32 5.91 38.29 -19.89
N ASP A 33 4.62 38.06 -20.15
CA ASP A 33 3.87 36.94 -19.56
C ASP A 33 4.34 35.60 -20.11
N CYS A 34 4.39 35.46 -21.44
CA CYS A 34 4.90 34.24 -22.10
C CYS A 34 6.38 33.97 -21.75
N ARG A 35 7.18 35.02 -21.57
CA ARG A 35 8.57 34.90 -21.11
C ARG A 35 8.64 34.35 -19.69
N GLY A 36 7.78 34.83 -18.80
CA GLY A 36 7.69 34.36 -17.41
C GLY A 36 7.31 32.89 -17.34
N GLU A 37 6.33 32.45 -18.13
CA GLU A 37 5.92 31.05 -18.21
C GLU A 37 7.06 30.13 -18.66
N LEU A 38 7.78 30.53 -19.71
CA LEU A 38 8.91 29.77 -20.22
C LEU A 38 10.03 29.64 -19.18
N GLU A 39 10.31 30.70 -18.41
CA GLU A 39 11.30 30.65 -17.35
C GLU A 39 10.86 29.78 -16.16
N ASN A 40 9.59 29.84 -15.77
CA ASN A 40 9.01 28.96 -14.74
C ASN A 40 9.13 27.48 -15.12
N LEU A 41 8.88 27.15 -16.39
CA LEU A 41 9.03 25.79 -16.89
C LEU A 41 10.49 25.33 -16.92
N ARG A 42 11.43 26.22 -17.28
CA ARG A 42 12.88 25.93 -17.19
C ARG A 42 13.32 25.63 -15.77
N GLN A 43 12.86 26.43 -14.80
CA GLN A 43 13.17 26.21 -13.39
C GLN A 43 12.61 24.87 -12.90
N THR A 44 11.35 24.57 -13.25
CA THR A 44 10.70 23.30 -12.91
C THR A 44 11.47 22.11 -13.49
N ARG A 45 11.87 22.18 -14.76
CA ARG A 45 12.69 21.15 -15.41
C ARG A 45 14.02 20.94 -14.70
N ASN A 46 14.72 22.03 -14.38
CA ASN A 46 16.00 21.95 -13.68
C ASN A 46 15.83 21.32 -12.28
N HIS A 47 14.72 21.62 -11.59
CA HIS A 47 14.41 21.00 -10.31
C HIS A 47 14.14 19.50 -10.46
N LEU A 48 13.36 19.09 -11.47
CA LEU A 48 13.09 17.68 -11.75
C LEU A 48 14.35 16.90 -12.16
N GLN A 49 15.31 17.53 -12.85
CA GLN A 49 16.59 16.89 -13.17
C GLN A 49 17.46 16.57 -11.95
N LEU A 50 17.26 17.28 -10.83
CA LEU A 50 17.96 17.00 -9.57
C LEU A 50 17.38 15.77 -8.86
N TRP A 51 16.17 15.35 -9.21
CA TRP A 51 15.56 14.16 -8.64
C TRP A 51 16.21 12.95 -9.27
N LYS A 52 16.94 12.16 -8.46
CA LYS A 52 17.47 10.87 -8.91
C LYS A 52 16.30 9.94 -9.22
N GLU A 53 16.28 9.39 -10.43
CA GLU A 53 15.40 8.26 -10.74
C GLU A 53 15.76 7.09 -9.82
N GLU A 54 14.85 6.74 -8.91
CA GLU A 54 14.90 5.48 -8.17
C GLU A 54 14.77 4.35 -9.21
N GLN A 55 15.88 3.70 -9.55
CA GLN A 55 15.83 2.56 -10.45
C GLN A 55 14.90 1.51 -9.84
N PRO A 56 13.86 1.04 -10.55
CA PRO A 56 13.01 -0.01 -10.02
C PRO A 56 13.89 -1.23 -9.75
N GLY A 57 14.10 -1.54 -8.47
CA GLY A 57 15.02 -2.58 -7.98
C GLY A 57 14.63 -4.02 -8.33
N ALA A 58 13.78 -4.23 -9.33
CA ALA A 58 13.32 -5.53 -9.74
C ALA A 58 13.81 -5.84 -11.15
N ARG A 59 14.75 -6.79 -11.26
CA ARG A 59 14.91 -7.57 -12.50
C ARG A 59 13.59 -8.28 -12.76
N VAL A 60 12.76 -7.68 -13.61
CA VAL A 60 11.59 -8.38 -14.15
C VAL A 60 12.14 -9.51 -15.02
N LEU A 61 12.24 -10.70 -14.43
CA LEU A 61 12.53 -11.92 -15.17
C LEU A 61 11.32 -12.21 -16.04
N ILE A 62 11.38 -11.77 -17.29
CA ILE A 62 10.41 -12.13 -18.31
C ILE A 62 10.66 -13.61 -18.63
N PHE A 63 9.96 -14.50 -17.93
CA PHE A 63 9.96 -15.93 -18.25
C PHE A 63 9.27 -16.12 -19.60
N ASN A 64 10.07 -16.19 -20.66
CA ASN A 64 9.58 -16.53 -21.98
C ASN A 64 9.21 -18.02 -21.97
N ARG A 65 7.93 -18.32 -21.69
CA ARG A 65 7.42 -19.68 -21.64
C ARG A 65 7.23 -20.18 -23.08
N GLU A 66 8.29 -20.77 -23.64
CA GLU A 66 8.18 -21.57 -24.85
C GLU A 66 7.14 -22.66 -24.63
N ARG A 67 6.00 -22.51 -25.30
CA ARG A 67 4.94 -23.53 -25.34
C ARG A 67 5.48 -24.72 -26.13
N SER A 68 5.96 -25.74 -25.43
CA SER A 68 6.28 -27.03 -26.04
C SER A 68 5.03 -27.59 -26.73
N ARG A 69 5.05 -27.61 -28.07
CA ARG A 69 4.08 -28.33 -28.90
C ARG A 69 4.39 -29.83 -28.81
N GLY A 70 3.99 -30.46 -27.70
CA GLY A 70 4.15 -31.89 -27.47
C GLY A 70 2.83 -32.67 -27.56
N SER A 71 2.75 -33.55 -28.56
CA SER A 71 1.89 -34.74 -28.75
C SER A 71 0.44 -34.70 -28.22
N SER A 72 -0.52 -34.67 -29.15
CA SER A 72 -1.97 -34.63 -28.92
C SER A 72 -2.62 -36.00 -28.68
N GLY A 73 -1.90 -37.11 -28.85
CA GLY A 73 -2.45 -38.48 -28.74
C GLY A 73 -2.69 -38.93 -27.30
N LEU A 74 -1.66 -38.84 -26.44
CA LEU A 74 -1.75 -39.25 -25.04
C LEU A 74 -2.58 -38.33 -24.15
N ARG A 75 -2.89 -37.10 -24.61
CA ARG A 75 -3.72 -36.14 -23.85
C ARG A 75 -5.15 -36.63 -23.65
N LYS A 76 -5.69 -37.43 -24.58
CA LYS A 76 -7.07 -37.93 -24.47
C LYS A 76 -7.17 -38.94 -23.31
N HIS A 77 -6.24 -39.88 -23.21
CA HIS A 77 -6.19 -40.84 -22.09
C HIS A 77 -5.88 -40.16 -20.76
N LEU A 78 -5.03 -39.13 -20.73
CA LEU A 78 -4.77 -38.35 -19.52
C LEU A 78 -6.03 -37.61 -19.02
N ARG A 79 -6.88 -37.13 -19.93
CA ARG A 79 -8.16 -36.51 -19.57
C ARG A 79 -9.13 -37.53 -18.97
N TYR A 80 -9.23 -38.73 -19.54
CA TYR A 80 -10.07 -39.79 -18.97
C TYR A 80 -9.55 -40.28 -17.62
N ALA A 81 -8.23 -40.37 -17.44
CA ALA A 81 -7.62 -40.71 -16.16
C ALA A 81 -7.93 -39.68 -15.06
N ALA A 82 -7.88 -38.38 -15.38
CA ALA A 82 -8.23 -37.32 -14.44
C ALA A 82 -9.72 -37.36 -14.04
N VAL A 83 -10.62 -37.59 -15.01
CA VAL A 83 -12.06 -37.72 -14.73
C VAL A 83 -12.34 -38.95 -13.87
N ALA A 84 -11.71 -40.09 -14.16
CA ALA A 84 -11.85 -41.30 -13.35
C ALA A 84 -11.31 -41.10 -11.92
N ALA A 85 -10.18 -40.41 -11.76
CA ALA A 85 -9.61 -40.08 -10.46
C ALA A 85 -10.55 -39.15 -9.66
N MET A 86 -11.11 -38.12 -10.28
CA MET A 86 -12.08 -37.22 -9.62
C MET A 86 -13.36 -37.97 -9.22
N ALA A 87 -13.88 -38.85 -10.08
CA ALA A 87 -15.05 -39.67 -9.75
C ALA A 87 -14.77 -40.60 -8.56
N LEU A 88 -13.58 -41.22 -8.53
CA LEU A 88 -13.16 -42.10 -7.45
C LEU A 88 -12.94 -41.33 -6.13
N ILE A 89 -12.35 -40.12 -6.19
CA ILE A 89 -12.24 -39.21 -5.05
C ILE A 89 -13.63 -38.86 -4.53
N CYS A 90 -14.58 -38.46 -5.38
CA CYS A 90 -15.96 -38.18 -4.96
C CYS A 90 -16.61 -39.39 -4.27
N LEU A 91 -16.42 -40.59 -4.82
CA LEU A 91 -16.96 -41.83 -4.24
C LEU A 91 -16.36 -42.12 -2.85
N LEU A 92 -15.05 -41.92 -2.69
CA LEU A 92 -14.37 -42.05 -1.39
C LEU A 92 -14.85 -40.97 -0.39
N ALA A 93 -15.14 -39.75 -0.85
CA ALA A 93 -15.72 -38.68 -0.02
C ALA A 93 -17.06 -39.10 0.58
N PHE A 94 -17.93 -39.69 -0.26
CA PHE A 94 -19.25 -40.12 0.16
C PHE A 94 -19.20 -41.37 1.06
N ALA A 95 -18.31 -42.32 0.74
CA ALA A 95 -18.13 -43.52 1.56
C ALA A 95 -17.59 -43.21 2.97
N ASN A 96 -16.85 -42.11 3.14
CA ASN A 96 -16.28 -41.69 4.41
C ASN A 96 -17.06 -40.53 5.08
N THR A 97 -18.38 -40.50 4.88
CA THR A 97 -19.29 -39.57 5.56
C THR A 97 -19.58 -40.07 6.97
N ARG A 98 -19.29 -39.27 7.99
CA ARG A 98 -19.70 -39.56 9.38
C ARG A 98 -20.81 -38.60 9.77
N ILE A 99 -22.04 -39.09 9.75
CA ILE A 99 -23.21 -38.30 10.18
C ILE A 99 -23.38 -38.52 11.69
N THR A 100 -23.05 -37.51 12.49
CA THR A 100 -23.32 -37.51 13.94
C THR A 100 -24.44 -36.53 14.24
N TRP A 101 -25.51 -37.03 14.88
CA TRP A 101 -26.65 -36.22 15.32
C TRP A 101 -26.52 -35.98 16.83
N ASN A 102 -26.32 -34.74 17.27
CA ASN A 102 -26.28 -34.38 18.68
C ASN A 102 -27.33 -33.31 19.01
N LYS A 103 -27.66 -33.15 20.29
CA LYS A 103 -28.72 -32.26 20.81
C LYS A 103 -28.51 -30.77 20.45
N ASP A 104 -27.28 -30.39 20.08
CA ASP A 104 -26.90 -29.00 19.75
C ASP A 104 -26.84 -28.70 18.23
N GLY A 105 -27.18 -29.67 17.36
CA GLY A 105 -27.31 -29.43 15.91
C GLY A 105 -26.72 -30.50 15.00
N PHE A 106 -26.90 -30.30 13.69
CA PHE A 106 -26.46 -31.20 12.62
C PHE A 106 -25.03 -30.85 12.17
N SER A 107 -24.06 -31.75 12.39
CA SER A 107 -22.70 -31.61 11.87
C SER A 107 -22.44 -32.60 10.74
N PHE A 108 -22.11 -32.08 9.55
CA PHE A 108 -21.72 -32.88 8.38
C PHE A 108 -20.23 -32.70 8.10
N SER A 109 -19.45 -33.78 8.20
CA SER A 109 -18.03 -33.78 7.82
C SER A 109 -17.73 -34.88 6.81
N THR A 110 -17.04 -34.50 5.73
CA THR A 110 -16.54 -35.39 4.68
C THR A 110 -15.03 -35.21 4.57
N HIS A 111 -14.26 -36.26 4.83
CA HIS A 111 -12.80 -36.22 4.73
C HIS A 111 -12.31 -37.11 3.57
N LEU A 112 -11.66 -36.48 2.58
CA LEU A 112 -11.18 -37.10 1.33
C LEU A 112 -9.79 -37.72 1.42
N PHE A 113 -9.04 -37.41 2.46
CA PHE A 113 -7.72 -37.97 2.71
C PHE A 113 -7.72 -38.52 4.12
N SER A 114 -7.35 -39.80 4.27
CA SER A 114 -7.04 -40.38 5.57
C SER A 114 -5.84 -39.63 6.13
N ARG A 115 -6.13 -38.57 6.90
CA ARG A 115 -5.16 -37.95 7.79
C ARG A 115 -4.65 -39.10 8.67
N PRO A 116 -3.33 -39.40 8.72
CA PRO A 116 -2.83 -40.34 9.73
C PRO A 116 -3.33 -39.79 11.05
N ALA A 117 -4.06 -40.61 11.82
CA ALA A 117 -4.81 -40.22 13.00
C ALA A 117 -4.12 -39.07 13.75
N GLU A 118 -4.49 -37.84 13.38
CA GLU A 118 -4.06 -36.64 14.08
C GLU A 118 -4.98 -36.66 15.27
N THR A 119 -4.54 -37.46 16.24
CA THR A 119 -4.83 -37.30 17.65
C THR A 119 -5.13 -35.84 17.84
N GLU A 120 -6.40 -35.51 18.11
CA GLU A 120 -6.79 -34.19 18.56
C GLU A 120 -5.81 -33.83 19.69
N ARG A 121 -4.77 -33.06 19.38
CA ARG A 121 -3.91 -32.47 20.39
C ARG A 121 -4.69 -31.27 20.94
N ASN A 122 -5.80 -31.57 21.60
CA ASN A 122 -6.60 -30.67 22.42
C ASN A 122 -5.86 -30.25 23.71
N TYR A 123 -4.53 -30.42 23.73
CA TYR A 123 -3.66 -30.05 24.84
C TYR A 123 -2.49 -29.27 24.26
N TYR A 124 -2.55 -27.95 24.38
CA TYR A 124 -1.35 -27.12 24.30
C TYR A 124 -0.42 -27.56 25.42
N THR A 125 0.83 -27.89 25.08
CA THR A 125 1.83 -28.13 26.11
C THR A 125 2.10 -26.82 26.87
N LYS A 126 2.46 -26.90 28.17
CA LYS A 126 2.81 -25.70 28.96
C LYS A 126 3.92 -24.86 28.32
N ALA A 127 4.79 -25.48 27.52
CA ALA A 127 5.85 -24.80 26.78
C ALA A 127 5.30 -24.01 25.58
N GLU A 128 4.40 -24.59 24.79
CA GLU A 128 3.76 -23.92 23.65
C GLU A 128 2.87 -22.76 24.11
N LEU A 129 2.10 -22.94 25.20
CA LEU A 129 1.29 -21.86 25.76
C LEU A 129 2.17 -20.69 26.25
N ARG A 130 3.31 -21.00 26.90
CA ARG A 130 4.26 -19.97 27.34
C ARG A 130 4.88 -19.23 26.16
N ASP A 131 5.17 -19.92 25.06
CA ASP A 131 5.74 -19.32 23.85
C ASP A 131 4.73 -18.41 23.13
N ILE A 132 3.46 -18.83 23.05
CA ILE A 132 2.36 -17.99 22.55
C ILE A 132 2.16 -16.77 23.44
N MET A 133 2.13 -16.96 24.76
CA MET A 133 1.94 -15.88 25.72
C MET A 133 3.10 -14.88 25.70
N LYS A 134 4.34 -15.36 25.53
CA LYS A 134 5.53 -14.52 25.39
C LYS A 134 5.47 -13.69 24.12
N ARG A 135 5.14 -14.29 22.96
CA ARG A 135 4.98 -13.53 21.71
C ARG A 135 3.87 -12.48 21.79
N ALA A 136 2.75 -12.81 22.44
CA ALA A 136 1.66 -11.86 22.62
C ALA A 136 2.03 -10.70 23.54
N LEU A 137 2.83 -10.95 24.59
CA LEU A 137 3.36 -9.91 25.48
C LEU A 137 4.40 -9.01 24.79
N ASP A 138 5.31 -9.59 24.01
CA ASP A 138 6.32 -8.82 23.29
C ASP A 138 5.65 -7.92 22.22
N ASP A 139 4.61 -8.42 21.53
CA ASP A 139 3.82 -7.64 20.55
C ASP A 139 3.00 -6.52 21.23
N THR A 140 2.44 -6.78 22.41
CA THR A 140 1.70 -5.75 23.15
C THR A 140 2.63 -4.70 23.75
N GLU A 141 3.79 -5.08 24.29
CA GLU A 141 4.78 -4.14 24.84
C GLU A 141 5.32 -3.20 23.76
N PHE A 142 5.61 -3.72 22.56
CA PHE A 142 6.04 -2.90 21.43
C PHE A 142 4.97 -1.87 21.04
N ARG A 143 3.72 -2.31 20.89
CA ARG A 143 2.60 -1.42 20.53
C ARG A 143 2.25 -0.42 21.63
N ILE A 144 2.26 -0.84 22.90
CA ILE A 144 1.97 0.02 24.05
C ILE A 144 3.02 1.12 24.17
N ASN A 145 4.30 0.81 23.96
CA ASN A 145 5.35 1.82 24.01
C ASN A 145 5.15 2.89 22.93
N GLU A 146 4.92 2.49 21.67
CA GLU A 146 4.73 3.46 20.58
C GLU A 146 3.49 4.35 20.80
N THR A 147 2.37 3.79 21.25
CA THR A 147 1.16 4.58 21.55
C THR A 147 1.33 5.47 22.78
N ASN A 148 2.04 5.00 23.81
CA ASN A 148 2.26 5.78 25.04
C ASN A 148 3.19 6.98 24.79
N TYR A 149 4.25 6.83 23.99
CA TYR A 149 5.12 7.96 23.65
C TYR A 149 4.35 9.06 22.92
N LEU A 150 3.53 8.70 21.93
CA LEU A 150 2.70 9.67 21.20
C LEU A 150 1.64 10.32 22.11
N MET A 151 1.05 9.56 23.03
CA MET A 151 0.07 10.09 23.97
C MET A 151 0.71 11.05 25.00
N ILE A 152 1.88 10.70 25.54
CA ILE A 152 2.63 11.57 26.45
C ILE A 152 3.07 12.85 25.73
N GLN A 153 3.57 12.74 24.49
CA GLN A 153 3.97 13.90 23.70
C GLN A 153 2.79 14.86 23.48
N ARG A 154 1.62 14.34 23.11
CA ARG A 154 0.40 15.15 22.97
C ARG A 154 -0.08 15.77 24.28
N MET A 155 0.08 15.05 25.40
CA MET A 155 -0.27 15.57 26.72
C MET A 155 0.66 16.73 27.13
N ILE A 156 1.96 16.64 26.84
CA ILE A 156 2.91 17.71 27.11
C ILE A 156 2.57 18.96 26.27
N GLU A 157 2.32 18.78 24.97
CA GLU A 157 1.97 19.88 24.06
C GLU A 157 0.69 20.62 24.51
N THR A 158 -0.34 19.87 24.92
CA THR A 158 -1.60 20.47 25.39
C THR A 158 -1.43 21.26 26.69
N VAL A 159 -0.67 20.73 27.66
CA VAL A 159 -0.37 21.44 28.92
C VAL A 159 0.44 22.72 28.67
N GLU A 160 1.41 22.68 27.75
CA GLU A 160 2.15 23.88 27.37
C GLU A 160 1.25 24.92 26.73
N GLN A 161 0.36 24.49 25.82
CA GLN A 161 -0.55 25.38 25.12
C GLN A 161 -1.53 26.09 26.08
N ASP A 162 -2.08 25.38 27.06
CA ASP A 162 -2.94 25.96 28.10
C ASP A 162 -2.18 26.98 28.94
N ARG A 163 -0.94 26.64 29.33
CA ARG A 163 -0.09 27.54 30.11
C ARG A 163 0.26 28.82 29.34
N TRP A 164 0.48 28.73 28.04
CA TRP A 164 0.67 29.90 27.17
C TRP A 164 -0.58 30.77 27.08
N ALA A 165 -1.77 30.16 27.00
CA ALA A 165 -3.04 30.89 26.99
C ALA A 165 -3.25 31.65 28.31
N ASP A 166 -3.00 31.01 29.45
CA ASP A 166 -3.11 31.62 30.78
C ASP A 166 -2.14 32.79 30.97
N LEU A 167 -0.88 32.62 30.57
CA LEU A 167 0.12 33.69 30.65
C LEU A 167 -0.27 34.91 29.79
N ASN A 168 -0.81 34.67 28.59
CA ASN A 168 -1.31 35.74 27.72
C ASN A 168 -2.53 36.45 28.32
N PHE A 169 -3.43 35.70 28.98
CA PHE A 169 -4.57 36.28 29.68
C PHE A 169 -4.14 37.16 30.85
N VAL A 170 -3.22 36.68 31.69
CA VAL A 170 -2.67 37.48 32.81
C VAL A 170 -1.94 38.72 32.30
N ARG A 171 -1.11 38.57 31.26
CA ARG A 171 -0.38 39.70 30.65
C ARG A 171 -1.33 40.76 30.10
N SER A 172 -2.36 40.35 29.35
CA SER A 172 -3.34 41.29 28.79
C SER A 172 -4.17 42.00 29.87
N SER A 173 -4.49 41.31 30.96
CA SER A 173 -5.17 41.89 32.13
C SER A 173 -4.27 42.89 32.86
N ALA A 174 -2.98 42.59 33.02
CA ALA A 174 -2.01 43.49 33.63
C ALA A 174 -1.82 44.79 32.83
N VAL A 175 -1.70 44.69 31.49
CA VAL A 175 -1.60 45.87 30.61
C VAL A 175 -2.89 46.72 30.68
N ARG A 176 -4.06 46.08 30.71
CA ARG A 176 -5.34 46.79 30.83
C ARG A 176 -5.43 47.59 32.13
N ASN A 177 -4.99 47.02 33.25
CA ASN A 177 -5.02 47.70 34.54
C ASN A 177 -4.00 48.85 34.64
N GLN A 178 -2.88 48.80 33.90
CA GLN A 178 -1.91 49.90 33.85
C GLN A 178 -2.41 51.11 33.06
N ASN A 179 -3.28 50.93 32.06
CA ASN A 179 -3.82 52.03 31.26
C ASN A 179 -5.03 52.74 31.90
N VAL A 180 -5.53 52.26 33.04
CA VAL A 180 -6.70 52.81 33.75
C VAL A 180 -6.28 53.71 34.93
N ASN A 181 -4.99 53.72 35.31
CA ASN A 181 -4.39 54.69 36.23
C ASN A 181 -3.65 55.78 35.46
#